data_AF-A0A6H1LKG4-F1
#
_entry.id   AF-A0A6H1LKG4-F1
#
_cell.length_a   1.000
_cell.length_b   1.000
_cell.length_c   1.000
_cell.angle_alpha   90.00
_cell.angle_beta   90.00
_cell.angle_gamma   90.00
#
_symmetry.space_group_name_H-M   'P 1'
#
loop_
_entity.id
_entity.type
_entity.pdbx_description
1 polymer ?
#
loop_
_entity_poly.entity_id
_entity_poly.type
_entity_poly.pdbx_seq_one_letter_code
_entity_poly.pdbx_strand_id
1 'polypeptide(L)'
;MTPTPAAQRFADFIHNANAATEAAEVMRDASMSLMPETEGAGLFVAAARMASPAAALCYGLGAEGTAMLPGWFGDFLLSADGVITALPRAEEALRLSSTRRSEALSRITAWMTAMGDAPGFDAAELIDAPLRVLRFAAKTRSGAAAFSRWY
;
A
#
# COMPACT_ATOMS: atom_id res chain seq x y z
N MET A 1 -11.14 -18.45 -8.13
CA MET A 1 -12.06 -18.12 -7.01
C MET A 1 -12.88 -16.91 -7.41
N THR A 2 -14.16 -16.84 -7.05
CA THR A 2 -14.99 -15.67 -7.32
C THR A 2 -14.80 -14.61 -6.23
N PRO A 3 -14.64 -13.32 -6.55
CA PRO A 3 -14.61 -12.24 -5.56
C PRO A 3 -15.80 -12.26 -4.61
N THR A 4 -15.55 -11.94 -3.34
CA THR A 4 -16.65 -11.75 -2.39
C THR A 4 -17.38 -10.42 -2.68
N PRO A 5 -18.68 -10.30 -2.37
CA PRO A 5 -19.39 -9.03 -2.53
C PRO A 5 -18.78 -7.87 -1.73
N ALA A 6 -18.15 -8.16 -0.59
CA ALA A 6 -17.45 -7.15 0.20
C ALA A 6 -16.17 -6.67 -0.50
N ALA A 7 -15.41 -7.59 -1.12
CA ALA A 7 -14.23 -7.22 -1.90
C ALA A 7 -14.62 -6.35 -3.11
N GLN A 8 -15.71 -6.69 -3.81
CA GLN A 8 -16.19 -5.89 -4.94
C GLN A 8 -16.59 -4.47 -4.52
N ARG A 9 -17.39 -4.32 -3.45
CA ARG A 9 -17.76 -2.99 -2.94
C ARG A 9 -16.54 -2.17 -2.52
N PHE A 10 -15.54 -2.82 -1.93
CA PHE A 10 -14.30 -2.14 -1.55
C PHE A 10 -13.51 -1.71 -2.78
N ALA A 11 -13.42 -2.57 -3.82
CA ALA A 11 -12.77 -2.23 -5.08
C ALA A 11 -13.43 -1.02 -5.75
N ASP A 12 -14.76 -1.00 -5.82
CA ASP A 12 -15.52 0.11 -6.39
C ASP A 12 -15.29 1.40 -5.59
N PHE A 13 -15.26 1.30 -4.25
CA PHE A 13 -14.96 2.44 -3.38
C PHE A 13 -13.55 3.00 -3.63
N ILE A 14 -12.52 2.14 -3.69
CA ILE A 14 -11.13 2.57 -3.94
C ILE A 14 -10.98 3.16 -5.34
N HIS A 15 -11.63 2.58 -6.34
CA HIS A 15 -11.62 3.09 -7.71
C HIS A 15 -12.21 4.50 -7.77
N ASN A 16 -13.37 4.71 -7.17
CA ASN A 16 -14.00 6.03 -7.11
C ASN A 16 -13.20 7.03 -6.29
N ALA A 17 -12.59 6.59 -5.18
CA ALA A 17 -11.74 7.44 -4.34
C ALA A 17 -10.43 7.85 -5.05
N ASN A 18 -10.02 7.11 -6.09
CA ASN A 18 -8.84 7.39 -6.90
C ASN A 18 -9.17 7.98 -8.28
N ALA A 19 -10.41 8.42 -8.51
CA ALA A 19 -10.82 9.00 -9.79
C ALA A 19 -9.82 10.07 -10.25
N ALA A 20 -9.20 9.81 -11.41
CA ALA A 20 -8.09 10.62 -11.90
C ALA A 20 -8.59 12.03 -12.23
N THR A 21 -8.07 13.01 -11.50
CA THR A 21 -8.10 14.41 -11.92
C THR A 21 -6.78 14.74 -12.61
N GLU A 22 -6.77 15.71 -13.51
CA GLU A 22 -5.53 16.17 -14.16
C GLU A 22 -4.45 16.54 -13.14
N ALA A 23 -4.83 17.22 -12.05
CA ALA A 23 -3.93 17.57 -10.96
C ALA A 23 -3.35 16.33 -10.25
N ALA A 24 -4.17 15.30 -9.99
CA ALA A 24 -3.69 14.07 -9.37
C ALA A 24 -2.71 13.32 -10.27
N GLU A 25 -2.93 13.31 -11.59
CA GLU A 25 -1.99 12.69 -12.54
C GLU A 25 -0.65 13.43 -12.60
N VAL A 26 -0.66 14.76 -12.65
CA VAL A 26 0.57 15.57 -12.61
C VAL A 26 1.36 15.30 -11.32
N MET A 27 0.68 15.18 -10.18
CA MET A 27 1.34 14.85 -8.90
C MET A 27 1.93 13.44 -8.90
N ARG A 28 1.26 12.46 -9.52
CA ARG A 28 1.78 11.09 -9.65
C ARG A 28 2.98 11.04 -10.60
N ASP A 29 2.95 11.77 -11.72
CA ASP A 29 4.09 11.89 -12.64
C ASP A 29 5.30 12.52 -11.96
N ALA A 30 5.08 13.63 -11.24
CA ALA A 30 6.13 14.27 -10.46
C ALA A 30 6.71 13.31 -9.41
N SER A 31 5.87 12.56 -8.70
CA SER A 31 6.30 11.57 -7.71
C SER A 31 7.10 10.42 -8.35
N MET A 32 6.71 9.97 -9.54
CA MET A 32 7.48 8.98 -10.31
C MET A 32 8.87 9.50 -10.67
N SER A 33 8.99 10.76 -11.08
CA SER A 33 10.29 11.36 -11.42
C SER A 33 11.25 11.46 -10.22
N LEU A 34 10.72 11.40 -8.99
CA LEU A 34 11.48 11.42 -7.74
C LEU A 34 11.86 10.02 -7.26
N MET A 35 11.35 8.94 -7.88
CA MET A 35 11.69 7.58 -7.45
C MET A 35 13.15 7.27 -7.75
N PRO A 36 13.89 6.64 -6.81
CA PRO A 36 15.23 6.16 -7.08
C PRO A 36 15.25 5.19 -8.27
N GLU A 37 16.23 5.33 -9.16
CA GLU A 37 16.41 4.42 -10.30
C GLU A 37 16.86 3.02 -9.89
N THR A 38 17.46 2.88 -8.70
CA THR A 38 17.98 1.62 -8.18
C THR A 38 17.15 1.11 -7.00
N GLU A 39 16.82 -0.18 -7.04
CA GLU A 39 16.25 -0.88 -5.89
C GLU A 39 17.17 -0.82 -4.67
N GLY A 40 16.58 -0.65 -3.49
CA GLY A 40 17.31 -0.52 -2.24
C GLY A 40 16.38 -0.43 -1.03
N ALA A 41 16.94 -0.33 0.18
CA ALA A 41 16.15 -0.35 1.42
C ALA A 41 15.11 0.78 1.55
N GLY A 42 15.24 1.85 0.77
CA GLY A 42 14.31 2.98 0.71
C GLY A 42 13.29 2.92 -0.42
N LEU A 43 13.26 1.85 -1.22
CA LEU A 43 12.33 1.69 -2.34
C LEU A 43 11.61 0.34 -2.24
N PHE A 44 10.29 0.38 -2.47
CA PHE A 44 9.49 -0.80 -2.70
C PHE A 44 8.48 -0.51 -3.81
N VAL A 45 8.37 -1.43 -4.75
CA VAL A 45 7.42 -1.38 -5.85
C VAL A 45 6.71 -2.72 -5.92
N ALA A 46 5.37 -2.66 -5.99
CA ALA A 46 4.54 -3.81 -6.25
C ALA A 46 3.63 -3.51 -7.43
N ALA A 47 3.59 -4.43 -8.39
CA ALA A 47 2.73 -4.34 -9.56
C ALA A 47 1.91 -5.63 -9.69
N ALA A 48 0.64 -5.48 -10.06
CA ALA A 48 -0.22 -6.61 -10.38
C ALA A 48 -1.29 -6.20 -11.37
N ARG A 49 -1.62 -7.12 -12.27
CA ARG A 49 -2.68 -6.92 -13.26
C ARG A 49 -4.05 -6.88 -12.58
N MET A 50 -4.81 -5.81 -12.82
CA MET A 50 -6.20 -5.61 -12.37
C MET A 50 -6.46 -5.60 -10.86
N ALA A 51 -5.46 -5.89 -10.03
CA ALA A 51 -5.67 -6.17 -8.61
C ALA A 51 -5.37 -5.00 -7.67
N SER A 52 -4.58 -4.00 -8.08
CA SER A 52 -3.98 -2.99 -7.19
C SER A 52 -3.46 -3.52 -5.85
N PRO A 53 -2.13 -3.69 -5.72
CA PRO A 53 -1.52 -4.09 -4.46
C PRO A 53 -1.88 -3.18 -3.27
N ALA A 54 -2.04 -1.87 -3.48
CA ALA A 54 -2.46 -0.95 -2.42
C ALA A 54 -3.88 -1.26 -1.90
N ALA A 55 -4.82 -1.54 -2.81
CA ALA A 55 -6.18 -1.95 -2.42
C ALA A 55 -6.15 -3.31 -1.70
N ALA A 56 -5.37 -4.27 -2.19
CA ALA A 56 -5.21 -5.58 -1.56
C ALA A 56 -4.69 -5.45 -0.12
N LEU A 57 -3.68 -4.59 0.11
CA LEU A 57 -3.15 -4.32 1.45
C LEU A 57 -4.22 -3.74 2.38
N CYS A 58 -4.94 -2.71 1.93
CA CYS A 58 -5.99 -2.08 2.74
C CYS A 58 -7.12 -3.06 3.07
N TYR A 59 -7.50 -3.91 2.10
CA TYR A 59 -8.48 -4.98 2.32
C TYR A 59 -7.98 -6.03 3.33
N GLY A 60 -6.70 -6.41 3.24
CA GLY A 60 -6.05 -7.33 4.15
C GLY A 60 -6.04 -6.83 5.59
N LEU A 61 -5.63 -5.57 5.79
CA LEU A 61 -5.54 -4.91 7.10
C LEU A 61 -6.92 -4.57 7.70
N GLY A 62 -7.92 -4.34 6.84
CA GLY A 62 -9.22 -3.83 7.24
C GLY A 62 -9.19 -2.33 7.57
N ALA A 63 -10.37 -1.78 7.90
CA ALA A 63 -10.55 -0.34 8.06
C ALA A 63 -9.69 0.27 9.17
N GLU A 64 -9.65 -0.34 10.35
CA GLU A 64 -8.87 0.16 11.49
C GLU A 64 -7.36 0.16 11.20
N GLY A 65 -6.85 -0.92 10.61
CA GLY A 65 -5.44 -1.02 10.21
C GLY A 65 -5.08 0.00 9.13
N THR A 66 -5.96 0.15 8.14
CA THR A 66 -5.77 1.13 7.05
C THR A 66 -5.76 2.56 7.57
N ALA A 67 -6.62 2.91 8.52
CA ALA A 67 -6.72 4.25 9.10
C ALA A 67 -5.48 4.67 9.93
N MET A 68 -4.60 3.72 10.25
CA MET A 68 -3.32 3.98 10.92
C MET A 68 -2.16 4.22 9.95
N LEU A 69 -2.33 3.86 8.67
CA LEU A 69 -1.34 4.15 7.65
C LEU A 69 -1.36 5.63 7.26
N PRO A 70 -0.22 6.21 6.87
CA PRO A 70 -0.19 7.58 6.37
C PRO A 70 -0.94 7.72 5.04
N GLY A 71 -1.56 8.88 4.86
CA GLY A 71 -2.21 9.28 3.62
C GLY A 71 -3.56 8.61 3.35
N TRP A 72 -3.84 8.40 2.07
CA TRP A 72 -5.13 7.93 1.58
C TRP A 72 -4.91 6.76 0.62
N PHE A 73 -5.20 5.54 1.07
CA PHE A 73 -5.16 4.30 0.27
C PHE A 73 -3.86 4.06 -0.52
N GLY A 74 -2.71 4.35 0.10
CA GLY A 74 -1.39 4.13 -0.50
C GLY A 74 -0.74 5.38 -1.06
N ASP A 75 -1.45 6.52 -1.08
CA ASP A 75 -0.92 7.79 -1.58
C ASP A 75 -0.57 8.73 -0.40
N PHE A 76 0.70 9.13 -0.27
CA PHE A 76 1.15 10.14 0.69
C PHE A 76 2.48 10.80 0.27
N LEU A 77 2.73 11.99 0.83
CA LEU A 77 4.03 12.66 0.83
C LEU A 77 4.32 13.18 2.25
N LEU A 78 5.40 12.71 2.85
CA LEU A 78 5.83 13.07 4.20
C LEU A 78 7.23 13.69 4.18
N SER A 79 7.41 14.74 4.97
CA SER A 79 8.74 15.22 5.38
C SER A 79 9.41 14.22 6.33
N ALA A 80 10.69 14.42 6.64
CA ALA A 80 11.40 13.60 7.62
C ALA A 80 10.70 13.59 9.00
N ASP A 81 10.27 14.75 9.49
CA ASP A 81 9.52 14.86 10.75
C ASP A 81 8.14 14.18 10.66
N GLY A 82 7.50 14.27 9.49
CA GLY A 82 6.25 13.58 9.19
C GLY A 82 6.41 12.05 9.26
N VAL A 83 7.51 11.51 8.73
CA VAL A 83 7.83 10.09 8.84
C VAL A 83 8.02 9.66 10.29
N ILE A 84 8.78 10.43 11.09
CA ILE A 84 8.99 10.12 12.52
C ILE A 84 7.67 10.10 13.28
N THR A 85 6.77 11.03 12.96
CA THR A 85 5.44 11.15 13.59
C THR A 85 4.50 10.01 13.17
N ALA A 86 4.52 9.60 11.89
CA ALA A 86 3.64 8.56 11.37
C ALA A 86 4.09 7.14 11.72
N LEU A 87 5.40 6.92 11.90
CA LEU A 87 5.99 5.59 12.04
C LEU A 87 5.35 4.72 13.14
N PRO A 88 5.09 5.21 14.38
CA PRO A 88 4.51 4.37 15.42
C PRO A 88 3.15 3.77 15.04
N ARG A 89 2.29 4.55 14.36
CA ARG A 89 0.98 4.07 13.89
C ARG A 89 1.11 3.10 12.72
N ALA A 90 2.03 3.36 11.80
CA ALA A 90 2.33 2.43 10.71
C ALA A 90 2.90 1.10 11.25
N GLU A 91 3.73 1.13 12.29
CA GLU A 91 4.21 -0.06 12.99
C GLU A 91 3.08 -0.84 13.65
N GLU A 92 2.16 -0.17 14.32
CA GLU A 92 0.99 -0.81 14.91
C GLU A 92 0.10 -1.48 13.86
N ALA A 93 -0.09 -0.83 12.70
CA ALA A 93 -0.88 -1.36 11.60
C ALA A 93 -0.25 -2.60 10.94
N LEU A 94 1.07 -2.61 10.75
CA LEU A 94 1.77 -3.61 9.94
C LEU A 94 2.46 -4.70 10.77
N ARG A 95 2.75 -4.45 12.06
CA ARG A 95 3.33 -5.44 12.98
C ARG A 95 2.24 -6.31 13.60
N LEU A 96 1.56 -7.05 12.74
CA LEU A 96 0.46 -7.94 13.10
C LEU A 96 0.93 -9.11 13.99
N SER A 97 0.07 -9.55 14.92
CA SER A 97 0.25 -10.83 15.59
C SER A 97 0.19 -11.99 14.58
N SER A 98 0.72 -13.16 14.94
CA SER A 98 0.72 -14.34 14.05
C SER A 98 -0.66 -14.65 13.47
N THR A 99 -1.71 -14.64 14.30
CA THR A 99 -3.08 -14.87 13.86
C THR A 99 -3.57 -13.79 12.90
N ARG A 100 -3.44 -12.50 13.26
CA ARG A 100 -3.88 -11.39 12.39
C ARG A 100 -3.09 -11.34 11.08
N ARG A 101 -1.81 -11.71 11.12
CA ARG A 101 -0.96 -11.80 9.93
C ARG A 101 -1.46 -12.89 8.99
N SER A 102 -1.74 -14.10 9.48
CA SER A 102 -2.30 -15.18 8.66
C SER A 102 -3.63 -14.80 8.01
N GLU A 103 -4.50 -14.10 8.74
CA GLU A 103 -5.77 -13.59 8.19
C GLU A 103 -5.54 -12.53 7.10
N ALA A 104 -4.66 -11.56 7.34
CA ALA A 104 -4.33 -10.53 6.37
C ALA A 104 -3.73 -11.13 5.09
N LEU A 105 -2.77 -12.06 5.23
CA LEU A 105 -2.15 -12.77 4.10
C LEU A 105 -3.19 -13.55 3.28
N SER A 106 -4.12 -14.24 3.96
CA SER A 106 -5.21 -14.96 3.31
C SER A 106 -6.12 -14.02 2.52
N ARG A 107 -6.51 -12.88 3.10
CA ARG A 107 -7.34 -11.87 2.43
C ARG A 107 -6.63 -11.23 1.24
N ILE A 108 -5.35 -10.87 1.39
CA ILE A 108 -4.54 -10.33 0.29
C ILE A 108 -4.44 -11.37 -0.83
N THR A 109 -4.08 -12.61 -0.52
CA THR A 109 -3.94 -13.68 -1.53
C THR A 109 -5.27 -13.92 -2.25
N ALA A 110 -6.38 -13.98 -1.52
CA ALA A 110 -7.72 -14.12 -2.10
C ALA A 110 -8.06 -12.94 -3.02
N TRP A 111 -7.73 -11.71 -2.62
CA TRP A 111 -7.90 -10.52 -3.45
C TRP A 111 -7.06 -10.60 -4.72
N MET A 112 -5.76 -10.86 -4.60
CA MET A 112 -4.82 -10.95 -5.73
C MET A 112 -5.16 -12.07 -6.71
N THR A 113 -5.87 -13.11 -6.26
CA THR A 113 -6.32 -14.24 -7.08
C THR A 113 -7.70 -14.02 -7.71
N ALA A 114 -8.61 -13.32 -7.01
CA ALA A 114 -10.00 -13.20 -7.45
C ALA A 114 -10.30 -11.87 -8.14
N MET A 115 -9.75 -10.76 -7.61
CA MET A 115 -9.81 -9.44 -8.23
C MET A 115 -8.66 -9.25 -9.22
N GLY A 116 -7.50 -9.84 -8.89
CA GLY A 116 -6.36 -9.94 -9.77
C GLY A 116 -6.29 -11.27 -10.51
N ASP A 117 -5.31 -11.37 -11.39
CA ASP A 117 -4.87 -12.63 -12.01
C ASP A 117 -3.41 -12.91 -11.56
N ALA A 118 -3.18 -12.84 -10.25
CA ALA A 118 -1.84 -12.90 -9.65
C ALA A 118 -1.78 -13.82 -8.42
N PRO A 119 -2.07 -15.13 -8.55
CA PRO A 119 -2.11 -16.07 -7.43
C PRO A 119 -0.74 -16.31 -6.76
N GLY A 120 0.36 -16.02 -7.45
CA GLY A 120 1.73 -16.12 -6.92
C GLY A 120 2.28 -14.80 -6.37
N PHE A 121 1.44 -13.78 -6.19
CA PHE A 121 1.88 -12.49 -5.68
C PHE A 121 2.38 -12.62 -4.23
N ASP A 122 3.51 -11.97 -3.91
CA ASP A 122 4.11 -12.01 -2.58
C ASP A 122 3.32 -11.13 -1.59
N ALA A 123 2.29 -11.73 -1.00
CA ALA A 123 1.46 -11.07 0.00
C ALA A 123 2.23 -10.71 1.28
N ALA A 124 3.29 -11.46 1.62
CA ALA A 124 4.09 -11.19 2.80
C ALA A 124 4.95 -9.94 2.61
N GLU A 125 5.60 -9.83 1.47
CA GLU A 125 6.40 -8.66 1.13
C GLU A 125 5.53 -7.40 1.02
N LEU A 126 4.29 -7.50 0.54
CA LEU A 126 3.36 -6.37 0.52
C LEU A 126 3.00 -5.84 1.93
N ILE A 127 3.07 -6.67 2.96
CA ILE A 127 2.90 -6.24 4.36
C ILE A 127 4.22 -5.67 4.92
N ASP A 128 5.34 -6.33 4.63
CA ASP A 128 6.61 -6.03 5.31
C ASP A 128 7.37 -4.86 4.68
N ALA A 129 7.34 -4.74 3.36
CA ALA A 129 8.14 -3.77 2.62
C ALA A 129 7.76 -2.31 2.89
N PRO A 130 6.47 -1.92 2.97
CA PRO A 130 6.10 -0.54 3.30
C PRO A 130 6.68 -0.10 4.65
N LEU A 131 6.64 -0.98 5.66
CA LEU A 131 7.21 -0.66 6.97
C LEU A 131 8.74 -0.56 6.92
N ARG A 132 9.39 -1.40 6.12
CA ARG A 132 10.85 -1.35 5.92
C ARG A 132 11.28 -0.01 5.31
N VAL A 133 10.55 0.49 4.31
CA VAL A 133 10.79 1.80 3.69
C VAL A 133 10.62 2.94 4.71
N LEU A 134 9.53 2.94 5.48
CA LEU A 134 9.29 3.97 6.50
C LEU A 134 10.35 3.96 7.60
N ARG A 135 10.77 2.78 8.07
CA ARG A 135 11.87 2.64 9.04
C ARG A 135 13.20 3.13 8.48
N PHE A 136 13.48 2.85 7.21
CA PHE A 136 14.67 3.35 6.54
C PHE A 136 14.65 4.88 6.50
N ALA A 137 13.56 5.49 6.04
CA ALA A 137 13.40 6.94 5.98
C ALA A 137 13.53 7.59 7.37
N ALA A 138 12.95 7.01 8.42
CA ALA A 138 13.10 7.48 9.78
C ALA A 138 14.57 7.42 10.27
N LYS A 139 15.26 6.31 9.98
CA LYS A 139 16.66 6.10 10.36
C LYS A 139 17.59 7.10 9.66
N THR A 140 17.35 7.42 8.39
CA THR A 140 18.17 8.34 7.60
C THR A 140 17.72 9.80 7.71
N ARG A 141 16.65 10.08 8.47
CA ARG A 141 15.99 11.40 8.54
C ARG A 141 15.65 11.95 7.15
N SER A 142 15.11 11.10 6.30
CA SER A 142 14.62 11.44 4.97
C SER A 142 13.09 11.49 4.97
N GLY A 143 12.52 12.24 4.03
CA GLY A 143 11.08 12.14 3.74
C GLY A 143 10.73 10.80 3.09
N ALA A 144 9.44 10.53 2.95
CA ALA A 144 8.92 9.36 2.24
C ALA A 144 7.71 9.74 1.40
N ALA A 145 7.60 9.13 0.23
CA ALA A 145 6.43 9.24 -0.63
C ALA A 145 5.95 7.84 -1.01
N ALA A 146 4.64 7.70 -1.14
CA ALA A 146 4.03 6.53 -1.76
C ALA A 146 2.92 7.01 -2.68
N PHE A 147 2.74 6.28 -3.78
CA PHE A 147 1.66 6.51 -4.71
C PHE A 147 1.29 5.19 -5.38
N SER A 148 0.04 5.09 -5.79
CA SER A 148 -0.49 4.00 -6.57
C SER A 148 -0.95 4.51 -7.94
N ARG A 149 -0.73 3.71 -8.97
CA ARG A 149 -1.23 3.95 -10.31
C ARG A 149 -2.02 2.76 -10.82
N TRP A 150 -3.08 3.09 -11.54
CA TRP A 150 -3.98 2.14 -12.17
C TRP A 150 -3.93 2.46 -13.66
N TYR A 151 -3.52 1.48 -14.46
CA TYR A 151 -3.45 1.55 -15.91
C TYR A 151 -4.50 0.64 -16.52
#